data_AF-R3WVK9-F1
#
_entry.id   AF-R3WVK9-F1
#
_cell.length_a   1.000
_cell.length_b   1.000
_cell.length_c   1.000
_cell.angle_alpha   90.00
_cell.angle_beta   90.00
_cell.angle_gamma   90.00
#
_symmetry.space_group_name_H-M   'P 1'
#
loop_
_entity.id
_entity.type
_entity.pdbx_description
1 polymer ?
#
loop_
_entity_poly.entity_id
_entity_poly.type
_entity_poly.pdbx_seq_one_letter_code
_entity_poly.pdbx_strand_id
1 'polypeptide(L)'
;MLKKKLFVALLAMFGFVGIGANISCAEENLSNHPSFVVVPDSLDGNPAPSRSRSTLTISGYSHIQDLGFVNLSKVDSQTFRLGTTGRSLRLEAFALFAYSGNILYESHVQDIGWQGGKKNADLSGTIGQSLRIEAVAMAFQHPTIWMRYRAHLQDIGWTEWKRDGLIVGTTGQSRRLEAIEFQFYYK
;
A
#
# COMPACT_ATOMS: atom_id res chain seq x y z
N MET A 1 9.94 -33.23 27.11
CA MET A 1 10.97 -33.20 26.05
C MET A 1 10.54 -32.21 24.98
N LEU A 2 11.35 -31.17 24.80
CA LEU A 2 11.08 -29.94 24.04
C LEU A 2 11.26 -30.19 22.53
N LYS A 3 10.22 -30.02 21.70
CA LYS A 3 10.38 -30.02 20.24
C LYS A 3 10.90 -28.65 19.80
N LYS A 4 12.18 -28.62 19.40
CA LYS A 4 12.90 -27.44 18.89
C LYS A 4 12.21 -26.89 17.63
N LYS A 5 11.85 -25.61 17.65
CA LYS A 5 11.40 -24.84 16.47
C LYS A 5 12.62 -24.60 15.57
N LEU A 6 12.54 -25.02 14.32
CA LEU A 6 13.53 -24.71 13.29
C LEU A 6 13.17 -23.34 12.69
N PHE A 7 14.02 -22.36 12.93
CA PHE A 7 14.02 -21.06 12.27
C PHE A 7 14.59 -21.25 10.85
N VAL A 8 13.87 -20.88 9.80
CA VAL A 8 14.46 -20.72 8.47
C VAL A 8 14.14 -19.31 8.00
N ALA A 9 15.17 -18.47 8.04
CA ALA A 9 15.24 -17.23 7.29
C ALA A 9 15.47 -17.59 5.81
N LEU A 10 14.74 -16.96 4.90
CA LEU A 10 15.16 -16.89 3.50
C LEU A 10 15.02 -15.44 3.01
N LEU A 11 16.15 -14.75 3.09
CA LEU A 11 16.45 -13.51 2.40
C LEU A 11 17.17 -13.87 1.09
N ALA A 12 16.83 -13.15 0.02
CA ALA A 12 17.51 -13.06 -1.28
C ALA A 12 17.51 -14.28 -2.22
N MET A 13 16.70 -14.19 -3.28
CA MET A 13 16.96 -14.80 -4.59
C MET A 13 16.57 -13.79 -5.68
N PHE A 14 17.43 -12.79 -5.92
CA PHE A 14 17.54 -12.18 -7.25
C PHE A 14 18.93 -12.55 -7.78
N GLY A 15 19.03 -13.77 -8.30
CA GLY A 15 20.15 -14.20 -9.11
C GLY A 15 19.99 -13.64 -10.52
N PHE A 16 21.00 -12.89 -10.97
CA PHE A 16 21.23 -12.64 -12.38
C PHE A 16 21.45 -13.99 -13.08
N VAL A 17 20.59 -14.34 -14.03
CA VAL A 17 20.95 -15.20 -15.16
C VAL A 17 20.35 -14.56 -16.41
N GLY A 18 21.22 -13.90 -17.18
CA GLY A 18 20.97 -13.72 -18.60
C GLY A 18 21.25 -15.04 -19.30
N ILE A 19 20.24 -15.61 -19.95
CA ILE A 19 20.29 -16.38 -21.20
C ILE A 19 18.87 -16.31 -21.76
N GLY A 20 18.76 -16.00 -23.05
CA GLY A 20 17.49 -15.69 -23.71
C GLY A 20 16.46 -16.80 -23.63
N ALA A 21 15.24 -16.42 -23.26
CA ALA A 21 14.02 -17.13 -23.58
C ALA A 21 12.98 -16.09 -24.02
N ASN A 22 12.54 -16.21 -25.27
CA ASN A 22 11.37 -15.50 -25.78
C ASN A 22 10.17 -15.82 -24.88
N ILE A 23 9.68 -14.84 -24.14
CA ILE A 23 8.36 -14.91 -23.52
C ILE A 23 7.47 -14.00 -24.36
N SER A 24 6.67 -14.63 -25.22
CA SER A 24 5.53 -13.99 -25.86
C SER A 24 4.56 -13.59 -24.76
N CYS A 25 4.43 -12.29 -24.51
CA CYS A 25 3.37 -11.75 -23.69
C CYS A 25 2.06 -11.94 -24.46
N ALA A 26 1.17 -12.79 -23.98
CA ALA A 26 -0.18 -12.89 -24.53
C ALA A 26 -0.88 -11.53 -24.34
N GLU A 27 -1.28 -10.92 -25.47
CA GLU A 27 -2.16 -9.76 -25.52
C GLU A 27 -3.54 -10.19 -25.02
N GLU A 28 -3.94 -9.74 -23.82
CA GLU A 28 -5.34 -9.85 -23.41
C GLU A 28 -6.18 -8.82 -24.18
N ASN A 29 -7.22 -9.37 -24.80
CA ASN A 29 -8.17 -8.74 -25.71
C ASN A 29 -8.89 -7.54 -25.06
N LEU A 30 -8.57 -6.33 -25.49
CA LEU A 30 -9.08 -5.07 -24.92
C LEU A 30 -10.48 -4.67 -25.42
N SER A 31 -11.40 -5.63 -25.62
CA SER A 31 -12.66 -5.38 -26.34
C SER A 31 -13.92 -5.23 -25.48
N ASN A 32 -13.84 -5.14 -24.14
CA ASN A 32 -15.02 -5.02 -23.29
C ASN A 32 -14.91 -4.03 -22.10
N HIS A 33 -14.18 -2.92 -22.25
CA HIS A 33 -14.28 -1.80 -21.31
C HIS A 33 -15.26 -0.73 -21.83
N PRO A 34 -16.19 -0.22 -21.00
CA PRO A 34 -17.13 0.82 -21.43
C PRO A 34 -16.38 2.08 -21.84
N SER A 35 -16.68 2.55 -23.04
CA SER A 35 -16.01 3.61 -23.78
C SER A 35 -15.83 4.89 -22.95
N PHE A 36 -14.58 5.23 -22.61
CA PHE A 36 -14.24 6.59 -22.24
C PHE A 36 -14.21 7.42 -23.52
N VAL A 37 -15.21 8.29 -23.71
CA VAL A 37 -15.30 9.21 -24.85
C VAL A 37 -14.11 10.16 -24.78
N VAL A 38 -13.14 9.96 -25.67
CA VAL A 38 -12.09 10.95 -25.92
C VAL A 38 -12.73 12.09 -26.69
N VAL A 39 -12.89 13.25 -26.04
CA VAL A 39 -13.20 14.50 -26.75
C VAL A 39 -11.94 14.87 -27.53
N PRO A 40 -11.98 15.06 -28.86
CA PRO A 40 -10.82 15.53 -29.60
C PRO A 40 -10.57 16.99 -29.25
N ASP A 41 -9.53 17.25 -28.45
CA ASP A 41 -8.96 18.59 -28.33
C ASP A 41 -8.26 18.92 -29.66
N SER A 42 -8.74 19.98 -30.31
CA SER A 42 -8.22 20.66 -31.52
C SER A 42 -8.45 19.99 -32.90
N LEU A 43 -8.97 20.79 -33.84
CA LEU A 43 -9.23 20.46 -35.25
C LEU A 43 -8.06 20.84 -36.18
N ASP A 44 -6.87 21.15 -35.64
CA ASP A 44 -5.77 21.75 -36.39
C ASP A 44 -4.59 20.80 -36.62
N GLY A 45 -4.83 19.51 -36.83
CA GLY A 45 -3.91 18.60 -37.53
C GLY A 45 -2.48 18.44 -36.96
N ASN A 46 -2.19 18.98 -35.78
CA ASN A 46 -0.92 18.84 -35.09
C ASN A 46 -1.22 18.04 -33.81
N PRO A 47 -0.73 16.81 -33.66
CA PRO A 47 -1.00 16.06 -32.43
C PRO A 47 -0.41 16.86 -31.27
N ALA A 48 -1.28 17.46 -30.44
CA ALA A 48 -0.87 17.98 -29.16
C ALA A 48 -0.03 16.89 -28.47
N PRO A 49 1.13 17.22 -27.87
CA PRO A 49 1.96 16.21 -27.23
C PRO A 49 1.06 15.43 -26.28
N SER A 50 0.88 14.14 -26.57
CA SER A 50 0.04 13.27 -25.76
C SER A 50 0.64 13.33 -24.37
N ARG A 51 -0.04 14.01 -23.45
CA ARG A 51 0.39 14.03 -22.06
C ARG A 51 0.21 12.60 -21.57
N SER A 52 1.27 11.81 -21.67
CA SER A 52 1.45 10.63 -20.83
C SER A 52 1.31 11.15 -19.41
N ARG A 53 0.09 11.07 -18.87
CA ARG A 53 -0.18 11.43 -17.49
C ARG A 53 0.70 10.49 -16.71
N SER A 54 1.70 11.04 -16.01
CA SER A 54 2.68 10.27 -15.26
C SER A 54 1.90 9.53 -14.19
N THR A 55 1.49 8.29 -14.47
CA THR A 55 0.59 7.61 -13.56
C THR A 55 1.36 7.29 -12.30
N LEU A 56 0.89 7.80 -11.16
CA LEU A 56 1.47 7.46 -9.88
C LEU A 56 1.17 5.99 -9.61
N THR A 57 2.18 5.15 -9.77
CA THR A 57 2.07 3.74 -9.41
C THR A 57 2.41 3.56 -7.93
N ILE A 58 1.43 3.05 -7.18
CA ILE A 58 1.59 2.64 -5.78
C ILE A 58 1.30 1.15 -5.68
N SER A 59 2.19 0.42 -5.03
CA SER A 59 2.00 -0.98 -4.66
C SER A 59 2.19 -1.17 -3.17
N GLY A 60 1.75 -2.31 -2.68
CA GLY A 60 1.98 -2.69 -1.30
C GLY A 60 1.43 -4.07 -0.98
N TYR A 61 1.67 -4.49 0.24
CA TYR A 61 1.09 -5.72 0.77
C TYR A 61 0.74 -5.53 2.25
N SER A 62 -0.13 -6.41 2.74
CA SER A 62 -0.55 -6.46 4.14
C SER A 62 -0.38 -7.87 4.68
N HIS A 63 0.00 -8.00 5.95
CA HIS A 63 -0.20 -9.21 6.72
C HIS A 63 -1.44 -9.01 7.59
N ILE A 64 -2.46 -9.83 7.36
CA ILE A 64 -3.76 -9.74 8.04
C ILE A 64 -3.96 -11.02 8.84
N GLN A 65 -4.47 -10.88 10.06
CA GLN A 65 -4.83 -12.02 10.89
C GLN A 65 -5.63 -13.06 10.10
N ASP A 66 -5.24 -14.32 10.25
CA ASP A 66 -5.89 -15.51 9.69
C ASP A 66 -5.95 -15.57 8.15
N LEU A 67 -5.49 -14.52 7.44
CA LEU A 67 -5.37 -14.48 5.97
C LEU A 67 -3.91 -14.49 5.50
N GLY A 68 -2.98 -14.09 6.35
CA GLY A 68 -1.57 -13.97 5.99
C GLY A 68 -1.32 -12.79 5.05
N PHE A 69 -0.39 -12.98 4.11
CA PHE A 69 0.00 -11.95 3.14
C PHE A 69 -1.05 -11.75 2.04
N VAL A 70 -1.44 -10.49 1.85
CA VAL A 70 -2.33 -10.03 0.78
C VAL A 70 -1.58 -8.98 -0.04
N ASN A 71 -1.33 -9.28 -1.31
CA ASN A 71 -0.68 -8.37 -2.26
C ASN A 71 -1.69 -7.42 -2.90
N LEU A 72 -1.30 -6.17 -3.07
CA LEU A 72 -2.11 -5.14 -3.71
C LEU A 72 -1.26 -4.35 -4.70
N SER A 73 -1.56 -4.55 -5.98
CA SER A 73 -1.07 -3.71 -7.07
C SER A 73 -2.20 -2.78 -7.51
N LYS A 74 -1.99 -1.46 -7.47
CA LYS A 74 -2.89 -0.51 -8.14
C LYS A 74 -2.08 0.43 -9.02
N VAL A 75 -2.47 0.47 -10.29
CA VAL A 75 -1.71 1.19 -11.32
C VAL A 75 -2.37 2.52 -11.70
N ASP A 76 -3.58 2.87 -11.24
CA ASP A 76 -4.22 4.13 -11.66
C ASP A 76 -5.36 4.63 -10.73
N SER A 77 -5.42 4.17 -9.48
CA SER A 77 -6.51 4.58 -8.59
C SER A 77 -6.07 5.71 -7.66
N GLN A 78 -6.82 6.81 -7.65
CA GLN A 78 -6.70 7.84 -6.61
C GLN A 78 -6.93 7.29 -5.21
N THR A 79 -7.58 6.12 -5.05
CA THR A 79 -7.82 5.50 -3.74
C THR A 79 -7.16 4.12 -3.64
N PHE A 80 -6.23 3.99 -2.72
CA PHE A 80 -5.55 2.74 -2.38
C PHE A 80 -5.98 2.30 -0.98
N ARG A 81 -6.07 0.99 -0.71
CA ARG A 81 -6.48 0.47 0.60
C ARG A 81 -5.70 -0.80 0.93
N LEU A 82 -5.13 -0.83 2.14
CA LEU A 82 -4.53 -2.00 2.77
C LEU A 82 -5.46 -2.55 3.84
N GLY A 83 -5.42 -3.86 4.10
CA GLY A 83 -6.26 -4.51 5.11
C GLY A 83 -7.69 -4.82 4.66
N THR A 84 -8.59 -5.04 5.61
CA THR A 84 -10.00 -5.40 5.38
C THR A 84 -10.92 -4.57 6.26
N THR A 85 -12.15 -4.32 5.83
CA THR A 85 -13.19 -3.70 6.66
C THR A 85 -14.35 -4.64 6.88
N GLY A 86 -14.96 -4.63 8.07
CA GLY A 86 -16.18 -5.40 8.37
C GLY A 86 -15.97 -6.91 8.52
N ARG A 87 -14.72 -7.36 8.55
CA ARG A 87 -14.35 -8.78 8.74
C ARG A 87 -13.85 -9.09 10.14
N SER A 88 -13.73 -8.08 11.00
CA SER A 88 -13.18 -8.21 12.35
C SER A 88 -11.75 -8.75 12.41
N LEU A 89 -10.97 -8.57 11.34
CA LEU A 89 -9.58 -9.03 11.24
C LEU A 89 -8.61 -7.88 11.46
N ARG A 90 -7.59 -8.09 12.30
CA ARG A 90 -6.55 -7.09 12.59
C ARG A 90 -5.50 -7.05 11.47
N LEU A 91 -5.06 -5.84 11.15
CA LEU A 91 -3.83 -5.63 10.40
C LEU A 91 -2.63 -5.83 11.35
N GLU A 92 -1.69 -6.69 10.95
CA GLU A 92 -0.51 -7.04 11.76
C GLU A 92 0.77 -6.40 11.22
N ALA A 93 0.89 -6.32 9.89
CA ALA A 93 1.98 -5.62 9.22
C ALA A 93 1.57 -5.13 7.84
N PHE A 94 2.33 -4.20 7.29
CA PHE A 94 2.23 -3.81 5.90
C PHE A 94 3.53 -3.22 5.37
N ALA A 95 3.63 -3.14 4.04
CA ALA A 95 4.61 -2.30 3.37
C ALA A 95 3.96 -1.61 2.16
N LEU A 96 4.47 -0.42 1.85
CA LEU A 96 4.02 0.40 0.73
C LEU A 96 5.21 0.79 -0.13
N PHE A 97 5.01 0.86 -1.43
CA PHE A 97 6.04 1.27 -2.37
C PHE A 97 5.46 2.22 -3.40
N ALA A 98 6.15 3.34 -3.63
CA ALA A 98 5.86 4.28 -4.70
C ALA A 98 6.99 4.23 -5.72
N TYR A 99 6.65 4.16 -7.01
CA TYR A 99 7.64 4.20 -8.10
C TYR A 99 8.14 5.62 -8.38
N SER A 100 7.42 6.65 -7.89
CA SER A 100 7.84 8.05 -7.90
C SER A 100 7.56 8.67 -6.54
N GLY A 101 8.61 9.21 -5.89
CA GLY A 101 8.55 9.76 -4.54
C GLY A 101 8.83 8.73 -3.43
N ASN A 102 8.73 9.18 -2.18
CA ASN A 102 8.90 8.33 -0.99
C ASN A 102 7.66 8.36 -0.12
N ILE A 103 7.11 7.18 0.18
CA ILE A 103 6.13 7.01 1.24
C ILE A 103 6.90 6.66 2.51
N LEU A 104 6.76 7.50 3.53
CA LEU A 104 7.29 7.28 4.87
C LEU A 104 6.15 6.89 5.78
N TYR A 105 6.38 5.91 6.65
CA TYR A 105 5.35 5.41 7.54
C TYR A 105 5.93 4.78 8.78
N GLU A 106 5.20 4.85 9.88
CA GLU A 106 5.51 4.14 11.10
C GLU A 106 4.23 3.61 11.73
N SER A 107 4.35 2.50 12.46
CA SER A 107 3.24 1.86 13.15
C SER A 107 3.48 1.85 14.65
N HIS A 108 2.41 2.13 15.41
CA HIS A 108 2.29 1.73 16.80
C HIS A 108 1.73 0.32 16.86
N VAL A 109 2.52 -0.61 17.36
CA VAL A 109 2.11 -2.02 17.53
C VAL A 109 1.76 -2.26 18.99
N GLN A 110 0.70 -3.03 19.22
CA GLN A 110 0.32 -3.52 20.54
C GLN A 110 1.55 -4.06 21.30
N ASP A 111 1.68 -3.69 22.57
CA ASP A 111 2.71 -4.15 23.52
C ASP A 111 4.18 -3.85 23.12
N ILE A 112 4.42 -3.22 21.96
CA ILE A 112 5.74 -2.80 21.48
C ILE A 112 5.85 -1.27 21.42
N GLY A 113 4.78 -0.59 21.01
CA GLY A 113 4.77 0.84 20.77
C GLY A 113 5.19 1.21 19.35
N TRP A 114 5.65 2.45 19.17
CA TRP A 114 6.12 2.97 17.89
C TRP A 114 7.46 2.32 17.49
N GLN A 115 7.50 1.69 16.32
CA GLN A 115 8.65 0.90 15.86
C GLN A 115 9.65 1.69 15.00
N GLY A 116 9.52 3.02 14.97
CA GLY A 116 10.33 3.92 14.16
C GLY A 116 9.95 3.96 12.68
N GLY A 117 10.41 5.02 12.01
CA GLY A 117 10.12 5.29 10.60
C GLY A 117 10.60 4.20 9.65
N LYS A 118 9.69 3.80 8.76
CA LYS A 118 9.91 2.97 7.58
C LYS A 118 9.73 3.81 6.33
N LYS A 119 10.33 3.36 5.25
CA LYS A 119 10.24 4.00 3.94
C LYS A 119 10.12 2.91 2.90
N ASN A 120 9.30 3.13 1.87
CA ASN A 120 9.25 2.35 0.63
C ASN A 120 9.71 0.87 0.71
N ALA A 121 8.76 -0.06 0.71
CA ALA A 121 8.93 -1.51 0.77
C ALA A 121 9.42 -2.09 2.11
N ASP A 122 9.90 -1.26 3.03
CA ASP A 122 10.23 -1.69 4.39
C ASP A 122 8.99 -2.15 5.16
N LEU A 123 9.05 -3.28 5.84
CA LEU A 123 7.93 -3.77 6.63
C LEU A 123 7.71 -2.90 7.89
N SER A 124 6.47 -2.47 8.12
CA SER A 124 6.00 -1.86 9.37
C SER A 124 4.99 -2.77 10.05
N GLY A 125 5.18 -3.05 11.35
CA GLY A 125 4.37 -4.02 12.10
C GLY A 125 5.14 -5.30 12.42
N THR A 126 4.40 -6.38 12.68
CA THR A 126 4.98 -7.70 13.01
C THR A 126 4.28 -8.82 12.25
N ILE A 127 5.02 -9.88 11.95
CA ILE A 127 4.48 -11.09 11.32
C ILE A 127 4.63 -12.25 12.30
N GLY A 128 3.57 -13.05 12.45
CA GLY A 128 3.60 -14.27 13.24
C GLY A 128 3.70 -14.07 14.76
N GLN A 129 3.58 -12.83 15.24
CA GLN A 129 3.59 -12.50 16.67
C GLN A 129 2.18 -12.31 17.25
N SER A 130 1.14 -12.38 16.40
CA SER A 130 -0.26 -12.14 16.78
C SER A 130 -0.52 -10.76 17.39
N LEU A 131 0.32 -9.77 17.08
CA LEU A 131 0.18 -8.38 17.55
C LEU A 131 -0.51 -7.53 16.48
N ARG A 132 -1.46 -6.69 16.92
CA ARG A 132 -2.16 -5.72 16.06
C ARG A 132 -1.37 -4.43 15.90
N ILE A 133 -1.54 -3.78 14.75
CA ILE A 133 -1.29 -2.34 14.62
C ILE A 133 -2.47 -1.59 15.25
N GLU A 134 -2.19 -0.56 16.04
CA GLU A 134 -3.20 0.28 16.71
C GLU A 134 -3.22 1.73 16.20
N ALA A 135 -2.11 2.20 15.64
CA ALA A 135 -2.02 3.51 15.01
C ALA A 135 -0.92 3.56 13.95
N VAL A 136 -1.03 4.50 13.02
CA VAL A 136 0.00 4.80 12.02
C VAL A 136 0.16 6.30 11.81
N ALA A 137 1.38 6.71 11.49
CA ALA A 137 1.72 8.04 11.01
C ALA A 137 2.43 7.91 9.66
N MET A 138 2.05 8.73 8.67
CA MET A 138 2.50 8.54 7.29
C MET A 138 2.69 9.87 6.58
N ALA A 139 3.67 9.94 5.68
CA ALA A 139 3.93 11.12 4.87
C ALA A 139 4.31 10.70 3.45
N PHE A 140 4.05 11.57 2.48
CA PHE A 140 4.45 11.35 1.10
C PHE A 140 5.33 12.49 0.61
N GLN A 141 6.58 12.17 0.29
CA GLN A 141 7.54 13.11 -0.27
C GLN A 141 7.49 13.01 -1.80
N HIS A 142 6.84 13.98 -2.42
CA HIS A 142 6.77 14.12 -3.87
C HIS A 142 6.70 15.61 -4.25
N PRO A 143 7.33 16.03 -5.37
CA PRO A 143 7.36 17.44 -5.77
C PRO A 143 5.95 18.00 -6.05
N THR A 144 5.11 17.24 -6.74
CA THR A 144 3.82 17.72 -7.29
C THR A 144 2.59 16.97 -6.78
N ILE A 145 2.76 15.98 -5.90
CA ILE A 145 1.66 15.15 -5.41
C ILE A 145 1.63 15.21 -3.90
N TRP A 146 0.45 15.26 -3.31
CA TRP A 146 0.24 15.12 -1.87
C TRP A 146 -0.65 13.93 -1.57
N MET A 147 -0.57 13.44 -0.33
CA MET A 147 -1.27 12.24 0.13
C MET A 147 -2.11 12.57 1.37
N ARG A 148 -3.32 12.02 1.44
CA ARG A 148 -4.07 11.87 2.69
C ARG A 148 -4.36 10.42 2.97
N TYR A 149 -4.55 10.09 4.24
CA TYR A 149 -4.82 8.73 4.68
C TYR A 149 -5.76 8.72 5.89
N ARG A 150 -6.42 7.59 6.10
CA ARG A 150 -7.28 7.32 7.26
C ARG A 150 -7.23 5.84 7.63
N ALA A 151 -7.58 5.54 8.87
CA ALA A 151 -7.61 4.18 9.38
C ALA A 151 -9.05 3.72 9.62
N HIS A 152 -9.31 2.43 9.43
CA HIS A 152 -10.52 1.77 9.92
C HIS A 152 -10.21 1.06 11.23
N LEU A 153 -10.82 1.49 12.32
CA LEU A 153 -10.63 0.92 13.64
C LEU A 153 -11.79 0.00 13.99
N GLN A 154 -11.46 -1.04 14.76
CA GLN A 154 -12.46 -1.85 15.44
C GLN A 154 -13.44 -0.98 16.25
N ASP A 155 -14.73 -1.27 16.08
CA ASP A 155 -15.87 -0.70 16.82
C ASP A 155 -15.99 0.84 16.72
N ILE A 156 -15.25 1.48 15.82
CA ILE A 156 -15.35 2.93 15.49
C ILE A 156 -15.62 3.11 14.00
N GLY A 157 -14.96 2.32 13.16
CA GLY A 157 -14.98 2.50 11.72
C GLY A 157 -13.89 3.45 11.23
N TRP A 158 -14.16 4.15 10.14
CA TRP A 158 -13.20 5.06 9.52
C TRP A 158 -12.95 6.31 10.36
N THR A 159 -11.68 6.64 10.57
CA THR A 159 -11.29 7.95 11.10
C THR A 159 -11.48 9.05 10.07
N GLU A 160 -11.43 10.29 10.55
CA GLU A 160 -11.16 11.45 9.69
C GLU A 160 -9.88 11.27 8.88
N TRP A 161 -9.85 11.90 7.70
CA TRP A 161 -8.68 11.98 6.85
C TRP A 161 -7.60 12.86 7.48
N LYS A 162 -6.36 12.37 7.45
CA LYS A 162 -5.18 13.08 7.91
C LYS A 162 -4.08 13.03 6.86
N ARG A 163 -3.02 13.80 7.07
CA ARG A 163 -1.87 13.91 6.16
C ARG A 163 -0.61 14.27 6.94
N ASP A 164 0.52 14.33 6.24
CA ASP A 164 1.78 14.94 6.70
C ASP A 164 2.25 14.48 8.10
N GLY A 165 2.24 13.17 8.33
CA GLY A 165 2.74 12.56 9.57
C GLY A 165 1.75 12.56 10.73
N LEU A 166 0.54 13.10 10.56
CA LEU A 166 -0.47 13.10 11.62
C LEU A 166 -1.01 11.69 11.90
N ILE A 167 -1.09 11.32 13.17
CA ILE A 167 -1.47 9.97 13.59
C ILE A 167 -2.94 9.65 13.27
N VAL A 168 -3.21 8.53 12.59
CA VAL A 168 -4.54 7.90 12.51
C VAL A 168 -4.53 6.61 13.34
N GLY A 169 -5.64 6.29 14.00
CA GLY A 169 -5.68 5.22 15.00
C GLY A 169 -5.62 5.74 16.43
N THR A 170 -5.34 4.85 17.36
CA THR A 170 -5.27 5.12 18.80
C THR A 170 -4.08 4.38 19.41
N THR A 171 -3.34 5.01 20.31
CA THR A 171 -2.24 4.36 21.03
C THR A 171 -2.73 3.87 22.40
N GLY A 172 -2.55 2.59 22.73
CA GLY A 172 -2.83 2.07 24.08
C GLY A 172 -4.31 1.92 24.46
N GLN A 173 -5.24 2.17 23.54
CA GLN A 173 -6.68 2.01 23.76
C GLN A 173 -7.19 0.61 23.41
N SER A 174 -6.28 -0.32 23.10
CA SER A 174 -6.60 -1.70 22.69
C SER A 174 -7.51 -1.84 21.47
N ARG A 175 -7.51 -0.84 20.57
CA ARG A 175 -8.27 -0.89 19.32
C ARG A 175 -7.35 -1.23 18.15
N ARG A 176 -7.65 -2.34 17.48
CA ARG A 176 -6.91 -2.75 16.27
C ARG A 176 -7.30 -1.91 15.06
N LEU A 177 -6.34 -1.65 14.20
CA LEU A 177 -6.60 -1.30 12.81
C LEU A 177 -7.04 -2.55 12.05
N GLU A 178 -8.05 -2.39 11.21
CA GLU A 178 -8.48 -3.41 10.25
C GLU A 178 -8.05 -3.04 8.83
N ALA A 179 -8.05 -1.75 8.51
CA ALA A 179 -7.64 -1.22 7.21
C ALA A 179 -6.99 0.15 7.30
N ILE A 180 -6.23 0.51 6.27
CA ILE A 180 -5.74 1.87 6.01
C ILE A 180 -6.12 2.24 4.60
N GLU A 181 -6.68 3.43 4.41
CA GLU A 181 -7.04 3.96 3.09
C GLU A 181 -6.25 5.23 2.81
N PHE A 182 -5.90 5.40 1.54
CA PHE A 182 -5.01 6.43 1.04
C PHE A 182 -5.62 7.10 -0.17
N GLN A 183 -5.40 8.41 -0.29
CA GLN A 183 -5.70 9.15 -1.50
C GLN A 183 -4.56 10.06 -1.91
N PHE A 184 -4.29 10.11 -3.21
CA PHE A 184 -3.22 10.88 -3.83
C PHE A 184 -3.78 11.93 -4.78
N TYR A 185 -3.23 13.13 -4.73
CA TYR A 185 -3.72 14.28 -5.47
C TYR A 185 -2.55 15.10 -6.02
N TYR A 186 -2.69 15.57 -7.25
CA TYR A 186 -1.78 16.59 -7.78
C TYR A 186 -1.99 17.91 -7.03
N LYS A 187 -0.90 18.66 -6.85
CA LYS A 187 -0.91 20.04 -6.35
C LYS A 187 -1.51 21.00 -7.37
#